data_AF-A0A2L2T090-F1
#
_entry.id   AF-A0A2L2T090-F1
#
_cell.length_a   1.000
_cell.length_b   1.000
_cell.length_c   1.000
_cell.angle_alpha   90.00
_cell.angle_beta   90.00
_cell.angle_gamma   90.00
#
_symmetry.space_group_name_H-M   'P 1'
#
loop_
_entity.id
_entity.type
_entity.pdbx_description
1 polymer ?
#
loop_
_entity_poly.entity_id
_entity_poly.type
_entity_poly.pdbx_seq_one_letter_code
_entity_poly.pdbx_strand_id
1 'polypeptide(L)'
;MPETFCKSSLIWLSISWVFSRDDVISPMSRIILKEISGIEEICPGALPLGETVKKIDAKRQKLIRTLIDGLDDLRKSLLCEPICLRDDCYCPITMLGSLIGKQHRLGILDTPPVAPYNGHSISSFIAEIVKPMLTQNQMRHMTTSSGICSCTIKWRLEDLFEKIETDISNYRLE
;
A
#
# COMPACT_ATOMS: atom_id res chain seq x y z
N MET A 1 13.14 -20.14 -7.88
CA MET A 1 12.62 -19.38 -6.72
C MET A 1 11.29 -18.76 -7.16
N PRO A 2 10.24 -18.75 -6.33
CA PRO A 2 8.96 -18.15 -6.70
C PRO A 2 9.10 -16.66 -7.03
N GLU A 3 8.39 -16.20 -8.05
CA GLU A 3 8.34 -14.77 -8.41
C GLU A 3 7.15 -14.05 -7.74
N THR A 4 6.17 -14.83 -7.25
CA THR A 4 4.99 -14.36 -6.54
C THR A 4 4.85 -15.06 -5.19
N PHE A 5 4.08 -14.45 -4.27
CA PHE A 5 3.85 -15.04 -2.96
C PHE A 5 3.03 -16.33 -3.08
N CYS A 6 3.58 -17.41 -2.54
CA CYS A 6 2.88 -18.68 -2.37
C CYS A 6 3.47 -19.45 -1.18
N LYS A 7 2.87 -20.59 -0.84
CA LYS A 7 3.38 -21.45 0.24
C LYS A 7 4.86 -21.82 0.06
N SER A 8 5.29 -22.02 -1.18
CA SER A 8 6.69 -22.31 -1.50
C SER A 8 7.63 -21.16 -1.14
N SER A 9 7.18 -19.90 -1.16
CA SER A 9 8.00 -18.73 -0.81
C SER A 9 8.46 -18.79 0.66
N LEU A 10 7.60 -19.25 1.56
CA LEU A 10 7.94 -19.47 2.98
C LEU A 10 8.92 -20.63 3.18
N ILE A 11 8.78 -21.70 2.38
CA ILE A 11 9.71 -22.83 2.39
C ILE A 11 11.08 -22.38 1.88
N TRP A 12 11.14 -21.66 0.77
CA TRP A 12 12.38 -21.10 0.24
C TRP A 12 13.04 -20.15 1.23
N LEU A 13 12.28 -19.26 1.88
CA LEU A 13 12.80 -18.42 2.95
C LEU A 13 13.37 -19.26 4.10
N SER A 14 12.67 -20.33 4.53
CA SER A 14 13.13 -21.21 5.62
C SER A 14 14.44 -21.92 5.29
N ILE A 15 14.48 -22.57 4.12
CA ILE A 15 15.66 -23.30 3.65
C ILE A 15 16.83 -22.32 3.54
N SER A 16 16.62 -21.20 2.86
CA SER A 16 17.67 -20.21 2.64
C SER A 16 18.13 -19.55 3.92
N TRP A 17 17.25 -19.34 4.90
CA TRP A 17 17.64 -18.88 6.24
C TRP A 17 18.55 -19.89 6.95
N VAL A 18 18.16 -21.17 6.98
CA VAL A 18 18.96 -22.25 7.59
C VAL A 18 20.34 -22.38 6.93
N PHE A 19 20.42 -22.22 5.61
CA PHE A 19 21.66 -22.32 4.85
C PHE A 19 22.37 -20.97 4.60
N SER A 20 21.94 -19.88 5.25
CA SER A 20 22.55 -18.53 5.14
C SER A 20 22.72 -18.05 3.68
N ARG A 21 21.68 -18.24 2.87
CA ARG A 21 21.65 -17.85 1.45
C ARG A 21 21.01 -16.48 1.25
N ASP A 22 21.78 -15.42 1.48
CA ASP A 22 21.31 -14.02 1.39
C ASP A 22 20.75 -13.64 0.02
N ASP A 23 21.26 -14.27 -1.03
CA ASP A 23 20.83 -14.13 -2.42
C ASP A 23 19.36 -14.55 -2.62
N VAL A 24 18.85 -15.45 -1.76
CA VAL A 24 17.47 -15.93 -1.77
C VAL A 24 16.65 -15.33 -0.62
N ILE A 25 17.24 -15.14 0.55
CA ILE A 25 16.56 -14.53 1.72
C ILE A 25 16.03 -13.14 1.34
N SER A 26 16.86 -12.30 0.73
CA SER A 26 16.49 -10.93 0.39
C SER A 26 15.25 -10.86 -0.53
N PRO A 27 15.25 -11.46 -1.74
CA PRO A 27 14.08 -11.41 -2.61
C PRO A 27 12.85 -12.10 -2.01
N MET A 28 13.01 -13.23 -1.32
CA MET A 28 11.87 -13.91 -0.67
C MET A 28 11.24 -13.05 0.43
N SER A 29 12.06 -12.42 1.26
CA SER A 29 11.58 -11.55 2.34
C SER A 29 10.80 -10.34 1.81
N ARG A 30 11.18 -9.80 0.65
CA ARG A 30 10.47 -8.69 -0.01
C ARG A 30 9.14 -9.12 -0.61
N ILE A 31 9.09 -10.28 -1.25
CA ILE A 31 7.83 -10.84 -1.77
C ILE A 31 6.85 -11.06 -0.63
N ILE A 32 7.32 -11.66 0.47
CA ILE A 32 6.50 -11.90 1.66
C ILE A 32 6.06 -10.56 2.28
N LEU A 33 6.98 -9.60 2.43
CA LEU A 33 6.66 -8.26 2.96
C LEU A 33 5.54 -7.55 2.18
N LYS A 34 5.53 -7.66 0.85
CA LYS A 34 4.52 -7.02 -0.01
C LYS A 34 3.14 -7.67 0.14
N GLU A 35 3.10 -8.99 0.28
CA GLU A 35 1.89 -9.77 0.04
C GLU A 35 1.18 -10.30 1.29
N ILE A 36 1.89 -10.51 2.41
CA ILE A 36 1.22 -11.04 3.61
C ILE A 36 0.26 -10.01 4.19
N SER A 37 -0.88 -10.47 4.66
CA SER A 37 -1.90 -9.61 5.28
C SER A 37 -1.91 -9.68 6.80
N GLY A 38 -1.07 -10.53 7.38
CA GLY A 38 -0.91 -10.66 8.83
C GLY A 38 -0.01 -11.84 9.17
N ILE A 39 0.46 -11.86 10.43
CA ILE A 39 1.35 -12.91 10.90
C ILE A 39 0.69 -14.31 10.90
N GLU A 40 -0.64 -14.35 11.03
CA GLU A 40 -1.44 -15.58 11.06
C GLU A 40 -1.43 -16.35 9.73
N GLU A 41 -1.18 -15.67 8.60
CA GLU A 41 -1.06 -16.32 7.29
C GLU A 41 0.20 -17.18 7.18
N ILE A 42 1.15 -16.96 8.09
CA ILE A 42 2.38 -17.72 8.20
C ILE A 42 2.21 -18.63 9.40
N CYS A 43 2.32 -19.95 9.23
CA CYS A 43 2.30 -20.89 10.36
C CYS A 43 3.72 -21.03 10.94
N PRO A 44 4.11 -20.29 12.01
CA PRO A 44 5.43 -20.41 12.60
C PRO A 44 5.70 -21.77 13.23
N GLY A 45 4.67 -22.59 13.47
CA GLY A 45 4.82 -23.92 14.09
C GLY A 45 5.45 -24.98 13.20
N ALA A 46 5.49 -24.77 11.87
CA ALA A 46 6.01 -25.77 10.93
C ALA A 46 7.44 -25.45 10.42
N LEU A 47 7.91 -24.22 10.62
CA LEU A 47 9.16 -23.73 10.02
C LEU A 47 9.95 -22.91 11.05
N PRO A 48 11.29 -22.98 11.09
CA PRO A 48 12.14 -22.25 12.02
C PRO A 48 12.24 -20.75 11.66
N LEU A 49 11.10 -20.10 11.47
CA LEU A 49 10.96 -18.74 10.96
C LEU A 49 10.28 -17.78 11.93
N GLY A 50 9.95 -18.21 13.15
CA GLY A 50 9.14 -17.42 14.09
C GLY A 50 9.65 -15.98 14.29
N GLU A 51 10.94 -15.79 14.57
CA GLU A 51 11.54 -14.45 14.72
C GLU A 51 11.64 -13.69 13.38
N THR A 52 12.11 -14.36 12.33
CA THR A 52 12.20 -13.82 10.96
C THR A 52 10.88 -13.24 10.47
N VAL A 53 9.80 -13.96 10.68
CA VAL A 53 8.44 -13.59 10.25
C VAL A 53 7.93 -12.40 11.04
N LYS A 54 8.19 -12.33 12.35
CA LYS A 54 7.85 -11.15 13.16
C LYS A 54 8.57 -9.90 12.65
N LYS A 55 9.83 -10.00 12.21
CA LYS A 55 10.57 -8.86 11.64
C LYS A 55 9.93 -8.38 10.33
N ILE A 56 9.55 -9.31 9.45
CA ILE A 56 8.83 -8.98 8.21
C ILE A 56 7.48 -8.33 8.52
N ASP A 57 6.71 -8.89 9.44
CA ASP A 57 5.41 -8.33 9.83
C ASP A 57 5.54 -6.96 10.50
N ALA A 58 6.55 -6.74 11.33
CA ALA A 58 6.83 -5.42 11.91
C ALA A 58 7.14 -4.37 10.83
N LYS A 59 7.92 -4.73 9.80
CA LYS A 59 8.17 -3.85 8.66
C LYS A 59 6.89 -3.62 7.85
N ARG A 60 6.05 -4.65 7.64
CA ARG A 60 4.73 -4.50 6.99
C ARG A 60 3.87 -3.49 7.74
N GLN A 61 3.73 -3.65 9.06
CA GLN A 61 2.93 -2.76 9.91
C GLN A 61 3.42 -1.31 9.83
N LYS A 62 4.75 -1.09 9.84
CA LYS A 62 5.35 0.24 9.67
C LYS A 62 5.00 0.86 8.31
N LEU A 63 5.09 0.09 7.22
CA LEU A 63 4.80 0.57 5.88
C LEU A 63 3.31 0.86 5.68
N ILE A 64 2.42 0.01 6.21
CA ILE A 64 0.97 0.25 6.20
C ILE A 64 0.62 1.51 7.00
N ARG A 65 1.22 1.70 8.19
CA ARG A 65 1.05 2.94 8.95
C ARG A 65 1.45 4.17 8.14
N THR A 66 2.59 4.10 7.46
CA THR A 66 3.10 5.19 6.61
C THR A 66 2.13 5.50 5.46
N LEU A 67 1.51 4.48 4.86
CA LEU A 67 0.47 4.65 3.83
C LEU A 67 -0.78 5.33 4.39
N ILE A 68 -1.26 4.89 5.56
CA ILE A 68 -2.43 5.48 6.22
C ILE A 68 -2.18 6.95 6.54
N ASP A 69 -1.03 7.26 7.15
CA ASP A 69 -0.65 8.64 7.49
C ASP A 69 -0.59 9.52 6.22
N GLY A 70 0.01 9.00 5.13
CA GLY A 70 0.06 9.72 3.86
C GLY A 70 -1.32 9.98 3.22
N LEU A 71 -2.26 9.03 3.34
CA LEU A 71 -3.64 9.23 2.89
C LEU A 71 -4.37 10.27 3.74
N ASP A 72 -4.14 10.27 5.05
CA ASP A 72 -4.73 11.25 5.96
C ASP A 72 -4.18 12.66 5.75
N ASP A 73 -2.89 12.79 5.48
CA ASP A 73 -2.26 14.08 5.18
C ASP A 73 -2.73 14.61 3.82
N LEU A 74 -2.88 13.74 2.80
CA LEU A 74 -3.49 14.14 1.54
C LEU A 74 -4.94 14.60 1.74
N ARG A 75 -5.73 13.88 2.55
CA ARG A 75 -7.12 14.28 2.87
C ARG A 75 -7.17 15.66 3.52
N LYS A 76 -6.32 15.94 4.51
CA LYS A 76 -6.22 17.27 5.16
C LYS A 76 -5.81 18.35 4.16
N SER A 77 -4.83 18.05 3.29
CA SER A 77 -4.37 18.98 2.26
C SER A 77 -5.50 19.36 1.30
N LEU A 78 -6.24 18.36 0.79
CA LEU A 78 -7.36 18.57 -0.14
C LEU A 78 -8.53 19.36 0.48
N LEU A 79 -8.73 19.28 1.81
CA LEU A 79 -9.74 20.09 2.51
C LEU A 79 -9.40 21.59 2.53
N CYS A 80 -8.11 21.92 2.49
CA CYS A 80 -7.63 23.29 2.54
C CYS A 80 -7.26 23.86 1.16
N GLU A 81 -7.22 23.04 0.12
CA GLU A 81 -6.79 23.41 -1.22
C GLU A 81 -7.96 23.96 -2.06
N PRO A 82 -8.01 25.27 -2.35
CA PRO A 82 -9.12 25.85 -3.12
C PRO A 82 -9.04 25.54 -4.62
N ILE A 83 -7.82 25.37 -5.16
CA ILE A 83 -7.53 25.16 -6.58
C ILE A 83 -6.33 24.23 -6.68
N CYS A 84 -6.38 23.25 -7.60
CA CYS A 84 -5.26 22.35 -7.80
C CYS A 84 -4.11 22.98 -8.62
N LEU A 85 -2.97 22.29 -8.70
CA LEU A 85 -1.79 22.70 -9.49
C LEU A 85 -2.04 22.86 -11.01
N ARG A 86 -3.22 22.45 -11.50
CA ARG A 86 -3.65 22.60 -12.90
C ARG A 86 -4.74 23.66 -13.09
N ASP A 87 -4.93 24.52 -12.10
CA ASP A 87 -5.90 25.63 -12.13
C ASP A 87 -7.37 25.17 -12.24
N ASP A 88 -7.69 24.02 -11.63
CA ASP A 88 -9.06 23.47 -11.54
C ASP A 88 -9.54 23.48 -10.09
N CYS A 89 -10.61 24.22 -9.82
CA CYS A 89 -11.23 24.37 -8.50
C CYS A 89 -12.13 23.19 -8.08
N TYR A 90 -12.60 22.37 -9.02
CA TYR A 90 -13.38 21.16 -8.75
C TYR A 90 -12.49 19.93 -8.52
N CYS A 91 -11.24 19.98 -8.98
CA CYS A 91 -10.30 18.89 -8.88
C CYS A 91 -10.00 18.44 -7.44
N PRO A 92 -9.73 19.34 -6.46
CA PRO A 92 -9.53 18.94 -5.06
C PRO A 92 -10.77 18.29 -4.44
N ILE A 93 -11.96 18.83 -4.71
CA ILE A 93 -13.26 18.33 -4.19
C ILE A 93 -13.54 16.91 -4.72
N THR A 94 -13.37 16.71 -6.02
CA THR A 94 -13.59 15.41 -6.68
C THR A 94 -12.58 14.38 -6.17
N MET A 95 -11.31 14.78 -6.01
CA MET A 95 -10.27 13.92 -5.47
C MET A 95 -10.55 13.56 -4.01
N LEU A 96 -11.03 14.50 -3.20
CA LEU A 96 -11.39 14.26 -1.81
C LEU A 96 -12.50 13.22 -1.69
N GLY A 97 -13.58 13.33 -2.48
CA GLY A 97 -14.64 12.33 -2.51
C GLY A 97 -14.13 10.94 -2.91
N SER A 98 -13.26 10.87 -3.91
CA SER A 98 -12.59 9.63 -4.33
C SER A 98 -11.72 9.03 -3.23
N LEU A 99 -10.95 9.86 -2.54
CA LEU A 99 -10.06 9.47 -1.45
C LEU A 99 -10.85 8.92 -0.26
N ILE A 100 -11.91 9.63 0.16
CA ILE A 100 -12.82 9.16 1.23
C ILE A 100 -13.40 7.78 0.86
N GLY A 101 -13.88 7.62 -0.38
CA GLY A 101 -14.41 6.33 -0.84
C GLY A 101 -13.38 5.20 -0.82
N LYS A 102 -12.10 5.50 -1.12
CA LYS A 102 -10.99 4.52 -1.03
C LYS A 102 -10.66 4.19 0.42
N GLN A 103 -10.55 5.19 1.29
CA GLN A 103 -10.29 4.99 2.72
C GLN A 103 -11.41 4.14 3.37
N HIS A 104 -12.67 4.36 2.98
CA HIS A 104 -13.79 3.52 3.44
C HIS A 104 -13.65 2.07 2.97
N ARG A 105 -13.30 1.81 1.70
CA ARG A 105 -13.10 0.44 1.18
C ARG A 105 -11.89 -0.26 1.79
N LEU A 106 -10.89 0.50 2.21
CA LEU A 106 -9.76 0.01 3.00
C LEU A 106 -10.11 -0.19 4.48
N GLY A 107 -11.32 0.16 4.93
CA GLY A 107 -11.72 0.04 6.33
C GLY A 107 -10.98 0.99 7.26
N ILE A 108 -10.39 2.08 6.74
CA ILE A 108 -9.55 3.01 7.52
C ILE A 108 -10.19 4.37 7.78
N LEU A 109 -11.40 4.60 7.27
CA LEU A 109 -12.11 5.87 7.42
C LEU A 109 -12.85 5.97 8.76
N ASP A 110 -13.76 5.02 9.02
CA ASP A 110 -14.74 5.13 10.11
C ASP A 110 -14.16 4.68 11.46
N THR A 111 -13.28 3.70 11.43
CA THR A 111 -12.54 3.23 12.61
C THR A 111 -11.06 3.31 12.29
N PRO A 112 -10.28 4.16 12.97
CA PRO A 112 -8.83 4.21 12.77
C PRO A 112 -8.26 2.81 13.02
N PRO A 113 -7.64 2.19 12.02
CA PRO A 113 -7.12 0.84 12.19
C PRO A 113 -5.96 0.90 13.19
N VAL A 114 -5.96 -0.02 14.12
CA VAL A 114 -4.89 -0.17 15.12
C VAL A 114 -4.03 -1.36 14.70
N ALA A 115 -2.72 -1.26 14.94
CA ALA A 115 -1.83 -2.40 14.78
C ALA A 115 -2.41 -3.63 15.53
N PRO A 116 -2.38 -4.83 14.94
CA PRO A 116 -1.47 -5.25 13.87
C PRO A 116 -1.93 -5.11 12.40
N TYR A 117 -2.93 -4.27 12.06
CA TYR A 117 -3.37 -4.07 10.66
C TYR A 117 -3.66 -5.38 9.90
N ASN A 118 -4.24 -6.38 10.58
CA ASN A 118 -4.52 -7.68 9.99
C ASN A 118 -5.55 -7.56 8.86
N GLY A 119 -5.43 -8.42 7.85
CA GLY A 119 -6.27 -8.39 6.65
C GLY A 119 -5.79 -7.40 5.58
N HIS A 120 -4.67 -6.72 5.81
CA HIS A 120 -4.09 -5.78 4.86
C HIS A 120 -2.64 -6.12 4.50
N SER A 121 -2.40 -6.33 3.21
CA SER A 121 -1.06 -6.36 2.62
C SER A 121 -0.71 -5.00 2.01
N ILE A 122 0.58 -4.73 1.81
CA ILE A 122 1.05 -3.50 1.16
C ILE A 122 0.50 -3.45 -0.28
N SER A 123 0.58 -4.57 -1.00
CA SER A 123 0.07 -4.69 -2.36
C SER A 123 -1.43 -4.40 -2.44
N SER A 124 -2.23 -4.92 -1.49
CA SER A 124 -3.68 -4.66 -1.46
C SER A 124 -4.00 -3.17 -1.24
N PHE A 125 -3.27 -2.51 -0.34
CA PHE A 125 -3.39 -1.08 -0.09
C PHE A 125 -3.08 -0.27 -1.35
N ILE A 126 -1.92 -0.50 -1.96
CA ILE A 126 -1.49 0.24 -3.15
C ILE A 126 -2.48 0.01 -4.29
N ALA A 127 -2.91 -1.23 -4.52
CA ALA A 127 -3.87 -1.59 -5.55
C ALA A 127 -5.18 -0.81 -5.41
N GLU A 128 -5.74 -0.71 -4.20
CA GLU A 128 -6.97 0.05 -3.97
C GLU A 128 -6.75 1.57 -4.13
N ILE A 129 -5.59 2.12 -3.72
CA ILE A 129 -5.29 3.54 -3.90
C ILE A 129 -5.13 3.91 -5.38
N VAL A 130 -4.43 3.10 -6.18
CA VAL A 130 -4.19 3.39 -7.61
C VAL A 130 -5.37 3.06 -8.51
N LYS A 131 -6.33 2.26 -8.03
CA LYS A 131 -7.52 1.87 -8.80
C LYS A 131 -8.24 3.10 -9.38
N PRO A 132 -8.42 3.21 -10.70
CA PRO A 132 -9.15 4.35 -11.27
C PRO A 132 -10.60 4.34 -10.79
N MET A 133 -11.18 5.51 -10.57
CA MET A 133 -12.62 5.61 -10.34
C MET A 133 -13.36 5.42 -11.67
N LEU A 134 -14.42 4.59 -11.67
CA LEU A 134 -15.26 4.29 -12.83
C LEU A 134 -16.10 5.49 -13.32
N THR A 135 -15.88 6.70 -12.81
CA THR A 135 -16.67 7.90 -13.12
C THR A 135 -16.29 8.57 -14.45
N GLN A 136 -15.22 8.14 -15.13
CA GLN A 136 -14.77 8.75 -16.39
C GLN A 136 -15.84 8.75 -17.50
N ASN A 137 -16.84 7.86 -17.43
CA ASN A 137 -17.91 7.76 -18.41
C ASN A 137 -19.27 8.33 -17.97
N GLN A 138 -19.51 8.62 -16.69
CA GLN A 138 -20.83 9.04 -16.21
C GLN A 138 -20.97 10.56 -15.95
N MET A 139 -19.88 11.32 -15.90
CA MET A 139 -19.93 12.79 -15.79
C MET A 139 -19.89 13.54 -17.13
N ARG A 140 -20.18 12.89 -18.27
CA ARG A 140 -20.26 13.57 -19.57
C ARG A 140 -21.45 14.54 -19.71
N HIS A 141 -22.33 14.63 -18.71
CA HIS A 141 -23.54 15.45 -18.77
C HIS A 141 -23.51 16.74 -17.95
N MET A 142 -22.40 17.08 -17.27
CA MET A 142 -22.26 18.39 -16.63
C MET A 142 -20.98 19.09 -17.09
N THR A 143 -21.19 20.28 -17.65
CA THR A 143 -20.24 21.36 -17.94
C THR A 143 -19.44 21.32 -19.25
N THR A 144 -19.88 22.24 -20.10
CA THR A 144 -19.09 23.08 -21.01
C THR A 144 -17.67 23.40 -20.51
N SER A 145 -16.67 23.05 -21.34
CA SER A 145 -15.37 23.70 -21.53
C SER A 145 -14.40 23.91 -20.36
N SER A 146 -14.07 22.87 -19.59
CA SER A 146 -12.71 22.72 -19.05
C SER A 146 -12.29 21.27 -19.14
N GLY A 147 -11.09 21.01 -19.67
CA GLY A 147 -10.55 19.66 -19.80
C GLY A 147 -10.55 18.95 -18.43
N ILE A 148 -10.81 17.65 -18.43
CA ILE A 148 -10.75 16.82 -17.21
C ILE A 148 -9.37 17.01 -16.56
N CYS A 149 -9.34 17.52 -15.32
CA CYS A 149 -8.12 17.58 -14.51
C CYS A 149 -7.46 16.20 -14.46
N SER A 150 -6.19 16.10 -14.88
CA SER A 150 -5.46 14.83 -14.89
C SER A 150 -4.78 14.50 -13.55
N CYS A 151 -5.06 15.26 -12.49
CA CYS A 151 -4.53 14.95 -11.16
C CYS A 151 -5.16 13.67 -10.64
N THR A 152 -4.31 12.75 -10.17
CA THR A 152 -4.74 11.49 -9.55
C THR A 152 -4.20 11.40 -8.13
N ILE A 153 -4.85 10.61 -7.28
CA ILE A 153 -4.33 10.32 -5.94
C ILE A 153 -2.93 9.70 -6.02
N LYS A 154 -2.70 8.85 -7.03
CA LYS A 154 -1.37 8.26 -7.27
C LYS A 154 -0.30 9.34 -7.49
N TRP A 155 -0.59 10.31 -8.34
CA TRP A 155 0.35 11.40 -8.62
C TRP A 155 0.60 12.28 -7.40
N ARG A 156 -0.42 12.55 -6.59
CA ARG A 156 -0.27 13.31 -5.33
C ARG A 156 0.55 12.58 -4.26
N LEU A 157 0.66 11.26 -4.36
CA LEU A 157 1.38 10.40 -3.42
C LEU A 157 2.64 9.78 -4.06
N GLU A 158 3.15 10.35 -5.15
CA GLU A 158 4.28 9.80 -5.91
C GLU A 158 5.51 9.63 -5.01
N ASP A 159 5.92 10.69 -4.29
CA ASP A 159 7.04 10.65 -3.35
C ASP A 159 6.87 9.59 -2.25
N LEU A 160 5.64 9.42 -1.75
CA LEU A 160 5.31 8.42 -0.73
C LEU A 160 5.48 7.01 -1.30
N PHE A 161 4.99 6.77 -2.51
CA PHE A 161 5.11 5.47 -3.17
C PHE A 161 6.55 5.14 -3.53
N GLU A 162 7.32 6.10 -4.03
CA GLU A 162 8.75 5.93 -4.28
C GLU A 162 9.50 5.59 -3.00
N LYS A 163 9.19 6.29 -1.90
CA LYS A 163 9.77 5.99 -0.59
C LYS A 163 9.45 4.57 -0.12
N ILE A 164 8.20 4.13 -0.25
CA ILE A 164 7.79 2.77 0.15
C ILE A 164 8.46 1.71 -0.72
N GLU A 165 8.48 1.91 -2.04
CA GLU A 165 9.10 0.96 -2.96
C GLU A 165 10.62 0.88 -2.72
N THR A 166 11.26 2.00 -2.42
CA THR A 166 12.68 2.06 -2.02
C THR A 166 12.91 1.32 -0.71
N ASP A 167 12.06 1.55 0.29
CA ASP A 167 12.11 0.87 1.59
C ASP A 167 11.97 -0.64 1.47
N ILE A 168 11.13 -1.13 0.54
CA ILE A 168 10.97 -2.56 0.27
C ILE A 168 12.15 -3.09 -0.55
N SER A 169 12.59 -2.36 -1.58
CA SER A 169 13.73 -2.74 -2.42
C SER A 169 15.05 -2.79 -1.67
N ASN A 170 15.19 -2.01 -0.59
CA ASN A 170 16.35 -2.04 0.28
C ASN A 170 16.16 -2.94 1.50
N TYR A 171 14.99 -3.54 1.68
CA TYR A 171 14.74 -4.43 2.81
C TYR A 171 15.67 -5.65 2.75
N ARG A 172 16.28 -5.91 3.90
CA ARG A 172 17.12 -7.06 4.20
C ARG A 172 16.69 -7.61 5.54
N LEU A 173 16.69 -8.93 5.63
CA LEU A 173 16.36 -9.64 6.85
C LEU A 173 17.64 -9.79 7.68
N GLU A 174 17.85 -8.86 8.61
CA GLU A 174 18.90 -8.94 9.66
C GLU A 174 18.48 -9.89 10.77
#